data_AF-B6W8H6-F1
#
_entry.id   AF-B6W8H6-F1
#
_cell.length_a   1.000
_cell.length_b   1.000
_cell.length_c   1.000
_cell.angle_alpha   90.00
_cell.angle_beta   90.00
_cell.angle_gamma   90.00
#
_symmetry.space_group_name_H-M   'P 1'
#
loop_
_entity.id
_entity.type
_entity.pdbx_description
1 polymer ?
#
loop_
_entity_poly.entity_id
_entity_poly.type
_entity_poly.pdbx_seq_one_letter_code
_entity_poly.pdbx_strand_id
1 'polypeptide(L)' 'MIKEMNQKFGIPEKLRGLGKIDEKSYHDAVEKMALTALNDRCTPTNPALVTKFDLANILRDAF' A
#
# COMPACT_ATOMS: atom_id res chain seq x y z
N MET A 1 -6.59 7.65 17.55
CA MET A 1 -6.85 8.80 16.65
C MET A 1 -7.16 8.39 15.21
N ILE A 2 -6.20 8.03 14.32
CA ILE A 2 -6.52 7.70 12.91
C ILE A 2 -7.29 6.38 12.77
N LYS A 3 -6.84 5.30 13.44
CA LYS A 3 -7.53 4.00 13.38
C LYS A 3 -8.99 4.06 13.84
N GLU A 4 -9.22 4.70 14.98
CA GLU A 4 -10.57 4.90 15.53
C GLU A 4 -11.45 5.74 14.59
N MET A 5 -10.87 6.76 13.94
CA MET A 5 -11.57 7.56 12.96
C MET A 5 -11.95 6.72 11.73
N ASN A 6 -11.02 5.94 11.18
CA ASN A 6 -11.27 5.05 10.05
C ASN A 6 -12.39 4.04 10.36
N GLN A 7 -12.38 3.47 11.57
CA GLN A 7 -13.44 2.57 12.02
C GLN A 7 -14.81 3.27 12.09
N LYS A 8 -14.87 4.50 12.62
CA LYS A 8 -16.11 5.30 12.65
C LYS A 8 -16.67 5.60 11.26
N PHE A 9 -15.81 5.73 10.26
CA PHE A 9 -16.21 5.96 8.87
C PHE A 9 -16.39 4.68 8.04
N GLY A 10 -16.26 3.50 8.65
CA GLY A 10 -16.37 2.22 7.94
C GLY A 10 -15.25 1.98 6.92
N ILE A 11 -14.09 2.60 7.11
CA ILE A 11 -12.91 2.39 6.27
C ILE A 11 -12.21 1.11 6.73
N PRO A 12 -12.03 0.10 5.85
CA PRO A 12 -11.33 -1.14 6.19
C PRO A 12 -9.88 -0.89 6.64
N GLU A 13 -9.38 -1.70 7.58
CA GLU A 13 -7.99 -1.60 8.05
C GLU A 13 -6.97 -2.08 7.01
N LYS A 14 -7.42 -2.93 6.08
CA LYS A 14 -6.60 -3.64 5.09
C LYS A 14 -7.33 -3.69 3.74
N LEU A 15 -6.59 -3.74 2.63
CA LEU A 15 -7.17 -3.76 1.28
C LEU A 15 -8.03 -4.99 1.03
N ARG A 16 -7.69 -6.16 1.61
CA ARG A 16 -8.55 -7.37 1.54
C ARG A 16 -9.97 -7.13 2.05
N GLY A 17 -10.14 -6.19 2.99
CA GLY A 17 -11.45 -5.81 3.53
C GLY A 17 -12.39 -5.12 2.54
N LEU A 18 -11.90 -4.74 1.36
CA LEU A 18 -12.72 -4.19 0.28
C LEU A 18 -13.53 -5.28 -0.47
N GLY A 19 -13.14 -6.56 -0.35
CA GLY A 19 -13.85 -7.69 -0.97
C GLY A 19 -13.85 -7.70 -2.51
N LYS A 20 -13.04 -6.86 -3.17
CA LYS A 20 -12.98 -6.71 -4.63
C LYS A 20 -11.60 -7.01 -5.23
N ILE A 21 -10.62 -7.30 -4.38
CA ILE A 21 -9.24 -7.52 -4.78
C ILE A 21 -8.91 -8.98 -4.48
N ASP A 22 -8.58 -9.74 -5.52
CA ASP A 22 -8.05 -11.10 -5.37
C ASP A 22 -6.63 -11.02 -4.77
N GLU A 23 -6.43 -11.78 -3.70
CA GLU A 23 -5.17 -11.87 -2.97
C GLU A 23 -4.01 -12.32 -3.85
N LYS A 24 -4.20 -13.34 -4.69
CA LYS A 24 -3.14 -13.84 -5.55
C LYS A 24 -2.75 -12.77 -6.57
N SER A 25 -3.74 -12.22 -7.26
CA SER A 25 -3.55 -11.15 -8.24
C SER A 25 -2.88 -9.90 -7.63
N TYR A 26 -3.22 -9.55 -6.38
CA TYR A 26 -2.57 -8.45 -5.67
C TYR A 26 -1.09 -8.74 -5.43
N HIS A 27 -0.76 -9.88 -4.82
CA HIS A 27 0.61 -10.24 -4.48
C HIS A 27 1.50 -10.41 -5.71
N ASP A 28 0.97 -10.97 -6.81
CA ASP A 28 1.67 -11.06 -8.10
C ASP A 28 1.99 -9.66 -8.68
N ALA A 29 1.18 -8.64 -8.38
CA ALA A 29 1.36 -7.27 -8.85
C ALA A 29 2.24 -6.39 -7.95
N VAL A 30 2.52 -6.80 -6.70
CA VAL A 30 3.25 -5.97 -5.70
C VAL A 30 4.57 -5.43 -6.21
N GLU A 31 5.39 -6.28 -6.85
CA GLU A 31 6.71 -5.86 -7.35
C GLU A 31 6.60 -4.77 -8.43
N LYS A 32 5.59 -4.88 -9.30
CA LYS A 32 5.31 -3.86 -10.32
C LYS A 32 4.81 -2.57 -9.67
N MET A 33 3.88 -2.67 -8.72
CA MET A 33 3.36 -1.51 -7.99
C MET A 33 4.46 -0.76 -7.24
N ALA A 34 5.36 -1.48 -6.56
CA ALA A 34 6.48 -0.90 -5.85
C ALA A 34 7.45 -0.17 -6.78
N LEU A 35 7.76 -0.75 -7.95
CA LEU A 35 8.59 -0.09 -8.95
C LEU A 35 7.91 1.15 -9.54
N THR A 36 6.60 1.08 -9.81
CA THR A 36 5.83 2.25 -10.26
C THR A 36 5.84 3.36 -9.21
N ALA A 37 5.63 3.02 -7.94
CA ALA A 37 5.66 3.98 -6.84
C ALA A 37 7.06 4.60 -6.67
N LEU A 38 8.13 3.82 -6.78
CA LEU A 38 9.50 4.36 -6.69
C LEU A 38 9.79 5.42 -7.76
N ASN A 39 9.22 5.26 -8.95
CA ASN A 39 9.41 6.19 -10.07
C ASN A 39 8.35 7.31 -10.12
N ASP A 40 7.43 7.38 -9.15
CA ASP A 40 6.45 8.46 -9.08
C ASP A 40 7.15 9.79 -8.72
N ARG A 41 6.74 10.88 -9.38
CA ARG A 41 7.27 12.23 -9.13
C ARG A 41 7.08 12.72 -7.70
N CYS A 42 6.17 12.12 -6.93
CA CYS A 42 5.95 12.42 -5.52
C CYS A 42 7.01 11.78 -4.62
N THR A 43 7.64 10.67 -5.04
CA THR A 43 8.58 9.91 -4.20
C THR A 43 9.85 10.68 -3.83
N PRO A 44 10.47 11.49 -4.70
CA PRO A 44 11.65 12.27 -4.36
C PRO A 44 11.45 13.30 -3.23
N THR A 45 10.22 13.70 -2.92
CA THR A 45 9.92 14.64 -1.82
C THR A 45 9.55 13.93 -0.52
N ASN A 46 9.51 12.60 -0.50
CA ASN A 46 9.31 11.83 0.74
C ASN A 46 10.52 12.04 1.67
N PRO A 47 10.31 12.38 2.96
CA PRO A 47 11.41 12.71 3.87
C PRO A 47 12.34 11.52 4.15
N ALA A 48 11.86 10.29 3.97
CA ALA A 48 12.67 9.09 4.02
C ALA A 48 13.01 8.62 2.60
N LEU A 49 14.29 8.41 2.32
CA LEU A 49 14.69 7.69 1.10
C LEU A 49 14.20 6.25 1.21
N VAL A 50 13.51 5.79 0.17
CA VAL A 50 12.92 4.45 0.10
C VAL A 50 13.49 3.67 -1.07
N THR A 51 13.62 2.37 -0.87
CA THR A 51 13.92 1.41 -1.93
C THR A 51 12.64 0.78 -2.47
N LYS A 52 12.75 0.09 -3.61
CA LYS A 52 11.65 -0.76 -4.11
C LYS A 52 11.21 -1.80 -3.07
N PHE A 53 12.15 -2.35 -2.30
CA PHE A 53 11.87 -3.36 -1.29
C PHE A 53 11.04 -2.80 -0.14
N ASP A 54 11.35 -1.59 0.33
CA ASP A 54 10.58 -0.92 1.38
C ASP A 54 9.13 -0.70 0.95
N LEU A 55 8.93 -0.19 -0.26
CA LEU A 55 7.61 0.02 -0.84
C LEU A 55 6.85 -1.29 -1.03
N ALA A 56 7.51 -2.35 -1.49
CA ALA A 56 6.90 -3.66 -1.64
C ALA A 56 6.44 -4.24 -0.29
N ASN A 57 7.20 -4.04 0.78
CA ASN A 57 6.81 -4.48 2.12
C ASN A 57 5.64 -3.68 2.67
N ILE A 58 5.63 -2.35 2.50
CA ILE A 58 4.48 -1.51 2.88
C ILE A 58 3.21 -1.96 2.14
N LEU A 59 3.32 -2.28 0.84
CA LEU A 59 2.20 -2.79 0.05
C LEU A 59 1.71 -4.16 0.56
N ARG A 60 2.63 -5.09 0.87
CA ARG A 60 2.26 -6.39 1.47
C ARG A 60 1.57 -6.21 2.82
N ASP A 61 2.08 -5.31 3.65
CA ASP A 61 1.50 -5.03 4.96
C ASP A 61 0.12 -4.36 4.84
N ALA A 62 -0.14 -3.59 3.78
CA ALA A 62 -1.42 -2.91 3.58
C ALA A 62 -2.56 -3.83 3.11
N PHE A 63 -2.25 -5.03 2.62
CA PHE A 63 -3.23 -5.98 2.09
C PHE A 63 -4.01 -6.72 3.18
#